data_AF-A0A950UKX8-F1
#
_entry.id   AF-A0A950UKX8-F1
#
_cell.length_a   1.000
_cell.length_b   1.000
_cell.length_c   1.000
_cell.angle_alpha   90.00
_cell.angle_beta   90.00
_cell.angle_gamma   90.00
#
_symmetry.space_group_name_H-M   'P 1'
#
loop_
_entity.id
_entity.type
_entity.pdbx_description
1 polymer ?
#
loop_
_entity_poly.entity_id
_entity_poly.type
_entity_poly.pdbx_seq_one_letter_code
_entity_poly.pdbx_strand_id
1 'polypeptide(L)'
;MPASRTATRIGSRTLALSNLDKVLWPNDGYTKGDLIEYYRSVAGYALPHLRGRPLTLQRFPDGIEGPTFFEKRLPRGIPDWIERVTVPTPSGSQRETTFIVCNDEPTLVYCANLASIVLHIWTSRLPALEEPDFVIFDLDPGEECSLRTLATVTLALRALLADVGLAPLVKTTGGFGLHLVLPLHAGYSYDTAKIFAEI
;
A
#
# COMPACT_ATOMS: atom_id res chain seq x y z
N MET A 1 -21.59 21.76 10.11
CA MET A 1 -22.27 21.44 8.84
C MET A 1 -21.73 20.10 8.35
N PRO A 2 -22.56 19.12 7.96
CA PRO A 2 -22.04 17.95 7.27
C PRO A 2 -21.30 18.45 6.01
N ALA A 3 -20.10 17.92 5.78
CA ALA A 3 -19.33 18.24 4.59
C ALA A 3 -20.19 18.01 3.34
N SER A 4 -20.21 18.98 2.43
CA SER A 4 -20.83 18.81 1.12
C SER A 4 -20.21 17.58 0.44
N ARG A 5 -21.08 16.76 -0.19
CA ARG A 5 -20.66 15.57 -0.93
C ARG A 5 -20.95 15.79 -2.41
N THR A 6 -19.93 15.59 -3.24
CA THR A 6 -20.02 15.69 -4.70
C THR A 6 -20.12 14.30 -5.30
N ALA A 7 -21.25 14.00 -5.95
CA ALA A 7 -21.43 12.78 -6.71
C ALA A 7 -20.53 12.80 -7.95
N THR A 8 -19.56 11.89 -8.02
CA THR A 8 -18.54 11.85 -9.06
C THR A 8 -18.51 10.47 -9.69
N ARG A 9 -18.57 10.41 -11.03
CA ARG A 9 -18.48 9.14 -11.77
C ARG A 9 -17.02 8.71 -11.91
N ILE A 10 -16.69 7.53 -11.40
CA ILE A 10 -15.38 6.87 -11.51
C ILE A 10 -15.60 5.50 -12.14
N GLY A 11 -15.09 5.30 -13.35
CA GLY A 11 -15.39 4.11 -14.16
C GLY A 11 -16.90 3.87 -14.31
N SER A 12 -17.35 2.69 -13.86
CA SER A 12 -18.76 2.28 -13.89
C SER A 12 -19.56 2.71 -12.66
N ARG A 13 -18.95 3.39 -11.67
CA ARG A 13 -19.57 3.71 -10.38
C ARG A 13 -19.69 5.21 -10.14
N THR A 14 -20.66 5.59 -9.32
CA THR A 14 -20.78 6.97 -8.80
C THR A 14 -20.42 6.97 -7.33
N LEU A 15 -19.41 7.75 -6.95
CA LEU A 15 -18.91 7.90 -5.59
C LEU A 15 -19.31 9.26 -5.02
N ALA A 16 -19.65 9.30 -3.74
CA ALA A 16 -19.89 10.54 -3.02
C ALA A 16 -18.57 11.02 -2.38
N LEU A 17 -17.84 11.87 -3.09
CA LEU A 17 -16.58 12.45 -2.62
C LEU A 17 -16.88 13.63 -1.69
N SER A 18 -16.07 13.85 -0.66
CA SER A 18 -16.29 14.91 0.33
C SER A 18 -15.01 15.71 0.56
N ASN A 19 -15.09 16.90 1.16
CA ASN A 19 -13.91 17.66 1.64
C ASN A 19 -12.78 17.75 0.59
N LEU A 20 -13.11 17.99 -0.68
CA LEU A 20 -12.13 17.96 -1.76
C LEU A 20 -11.07 19.05 -1.59
N ASP A 21 -11.49 20.25 -1.18
CA ASP A 21 -10.60 21.39 -0.94
C ASP A 21 -9.80 21.29 0.38
N LYS A 22 -9.94 20.20 1.13
CA LYS A 22 -9.20 20.02 2.38
C LYS A 22 -7.72 19.86 2.08
N VAL A 23 -6.91 20.81 2.54
CA VAL A 23 -5.44 20.75 2.44
C VAL A 23 -4.91 19.57 3.25
N LEU A 24 -4.15 18.70 2.61
CA LEU A 24 -3.47 17.56 3.24
C LEU A 24 -1.95 17.80 3.36
N TRP A 25 -1.37 18.62 2.49
CA TRP A 25 0.03 19.07 2.57
C TRP A 25 0.08 20.60 2.75
N PRO A 26 0.16 21.11 4.00
CA PRO A 26 0.07 22.55 4.27
C PRO A 26 1.15 23.39 3.59
N ASN A 27 2.38 22.88 3.51
CA ASN A 27 3.51 23.61 2.94
C ASN A 27 3.44 23.72 1.41
N ASP A 28 2.86 22.71 0.75
CA ASP A 28 2.75 22.65 -0.72
C ASP A 28 1.38 23.07 -1.25
N GLY A 29 0.37 23.12 -0.38
CA GLY A 29 -1.02 23.44 -0.72
C GLY A 29 -1.83 22.29 -1.32
N TYR A 30 -1.28 21.08 -1.44
CA TYR A 30 -2.02 19.95 -2.02
C TYR A 30 -3.21 19.53 -1.16
N THR A 31 -4.34 19.31 -1.83
CA THR A 31 -5.63 19.00 -1.24
C THR A 31 -5.98 17.51 -1.33
N LYS A 32 -7.07 17.11 -0.68
CA LYS A 32 -7.63 15.77 -0.83
C LYS A 32 -8.13 15.51 -2.27
N GLY A 33 -8.62 16.54 -2.96
CA GLY A 33 -8.93 16.49 -4.38
C GLY A 33 -7.70 16.12 -5.22
N ASP A 34 -6.56 16.75 -4.94
CA ASP A 34 -5.30 16.46 -5.63
C ASP A 34 -4.80 15.04 -5.35
N LEU A 35 -4.93 14.54 -4.12
CA LEU A 35 -4.63 13.14 -3.78
C LEU A 35 -5.48 12.17 -4.60
N ILE A 36 -6.78 12.43 -4.69
CA ILE A 36 -7.71 11.61 -5.49
C ILE A 36 -7.27 11.63 -6.96
N GLU A 37 -7.00 12.80 -7.51
CA GLU A 37 -6.60 12.94 -8.91
C GLU A 37 -5.25 12.27 -9.19
N TYR A 38 -4.28 12.40 -8.28
CA TYR A 38 -3.00 11.69 -8.35
C TYR A 38 -3.22 10.17 -8.47
N TYR A 39 -4.00 9.59 -7.56
CA TYR A 39 -4.27 8.15 -7.58
C TYR A 39 -4.99 7.70 -8.85
N ARG A 40 -5.89 8.52 -9.41
CA ARG A 40 -6.53 8.25 -10.70
C ARG A 40 -5.51 8.27 -11.84
N SER A 41 -4.63 9.28 -11.86
CA SER A 41 -3.61 9.44 -12.91
C SER A 41 -2.63 8.26 -12.97
N VAL A 42 -2.33 7.64 -11.82
CA VAL A 42 -1.41 6.49 -11.73
C VAL A 42 -2.12 5.15 -11.63
N ALA A 43 -3.46 5.10 -11.67
CA ALA A 43 -4.23 3.89 -11.43
C ALA A 43 -3.82 2.72 -12.36
N GLY A 44 -3.51 3.02 -13.62
CA GLY A 44 -3.04 2.02 -14.60
C GLY A 44 -1.73 1.32 -14.19
N TYR A 45 -0.87 2.01 -13.44
CA TYR A 45 0.40 1.48 -12.93
C TYR A 45 0.25 0.91 -11.52
N ALA A 46 -0.54 1.56 -10.65
CA ALA A 46 -0.72 1.15 -9.26
C ALA A 46 -1.55 -0.15 -9.13
N LEU A 47 -2.66 -0.27 -9.86
CA LEU A 47 -3.59 -1.39 -9.70
C LEU A 47 -2.98 -2.77 -9.94
N PRO A 48 -2.09 -2.99 -10.94
CA PRO A 48 -1.36 -4.27 -11.07
C PRO A 48 -0.64 -4.73 -9.80
N HIS A 49 -0.17 -3.79 -8.96
CA HIS A 49 0.50 -4.09 -7.71
C HIS A 49 -0.46 -4.25 -6.52
N LEU A 50 -1.66 -3.65 -6.57
CA LEU A 50 -2.67 -3.72 -5.51
C LEU A 50 -3.62 -4.92 -5.64
N ARG A 51 -3.87 -5.38 -6.88
CA ARG A 51 -4.88 -6.39 -7.19
C ARG A 51 -4.69 -7.69 -6.39
N GLY A 52 -5.79 -8.13 -5.77
CA GLY A 52 -5.88 -9.34 -4.97
C GLY A 52 -5.25 -9.22 -3.59
N ARG A 53 -4.68 -8.05 -3.23
CA ARG A 53 -3.96 -7.89 -1.97
C ARG A 53 -4.83 -7.22 -0.91
N PRO A 54 -4.91 -7.80 0.30
CA PRO A 54 -5.45 -7.09 1.45
C PRO A 54 -4.67 -5.80 1.71
N LEU A 55 -5.37 -4.70 1.98
CA LEU A 55 -4.78 -3.41 2.29
C LEU A 55 -4.90 -3.05 3.77
N THR A 56 -3.80 -2.58 4.35
CA THR A 56 -3.86 -1.72 5.54
C THR A 56 -3.77 -0.27 5.10
N LEU A 57 -4.74 0.54 5.48
CA LEU A 57 -4.79 1.95 5.10
C LEU A 57 -4.12 2.82 6.15
N GLN A 58 -3.19 3.70 5.78
CA GLN A 58 -2.71 4.75 6.68
C GLN A 58 -3.41 6.06 6.34
N ARG A 59 -4.20 6.55 7.28
CA ARG A 59 -5.12 7.67 7.07
C ARG A 59 -4.61 8.94 7.72
N PHE A 60 -4.80 10.05 7.03
CA PHE A 60 -4.40 11.40 7.45
C PHE A 60 -5.62 12.33 7.35
N PRO A 61 -6.64 12.14 8.21
CA PRO A 61 -7.90 12.86 8.08
C PRO A 61 -7.70 14.36 8.09
N ASP A 62 -6.70 14.86 8.83
CA ASP A 62 -6.38 16.27 9.05
C ASP A 62 -5.06 16.70 8.40
N GLY A 63 -4.57 15.96 7.41
CA GLY A 63 -3.31 16.24 6.70
C GLY A 63 -2.08 15.63 7.36
N ILE A 64 -0.92 15.78 6.71
CA ILE A 64 0.34 15.12 7.10
C ILE A 64 0.95 15.64 8.41
N GLU A 65 0.57 16.84 8.84
CA GLU A 65 1.01 17.43 10.12
C GLU A 65 0.08 17.06 11.29
N GLY A 66 -1.09 16.48 10.99
CA GLY A 66 -2.06 16.04 11.98
C GLY A 66 -1.87 14.58 12.42
N PRO A 67 -2.70 14.09 13.36
CA PRO A 67 -2.69 12.69 13.77
C PRO A 67 -2.98 11.74 12.59
N THR A 68 -2.19 10.66 12.50
CA THR A 68 -2.37 9.57 11.53
C THR A 68 -2.65 8.25 12.24
N PHE A 69 -3.33 7.32 11.57
CA PHE A 69 -3.57 5.99 12.11
C PHE A 69 -3.63 4.92 11.01
N PHE A 70 -3.30 3.69 11.41
CA PHE A 70 -3.41 2.49 10.58
C PHE A 70 -4.78 1.84 10.77
N GLU A 71 -5.52 1.71 9.68
CA GLU A 71 -6.84 1.07 9.64
C GLU A 71 -6.74 -0.26 8.91
N LYS A 72 -6.75 -1.35 9.69
CA LYS A 72 -6.80 -2.73 9.21
C LYS A 72 -8.23 -3.24 9.03
N ARG A 73 -9.15 -2.79 9.88
CA ARG A 73 -10.56 -3.18 9.88
C ARG A 73 -11.34 -2.34 8.88
N LEU A 74 -12.43 -2.90 8.34
CA LEU A 74 -13.33 -2.16 7.45
C LEU A 74 -13.81 -0.84 8.07
N PRO A 75 -13.72 0.28 7.33
CA PRO A 75 -14.38 1.52 7.70
C PRO A 75 -15.90 1.32 7.84
N ARG A 76 -16.53 2.06 8.76
CA ARG A 76 -17.99 2.05 8.88
C ARG A 76 -18.64 2.54 7.59
N GLY A 77 -19.67 1.83 7.12
CA GLY A 77 -20.42 2.22 5.93
C GLY A 77 -19.64 2.02 4.63
N ILE A 78 -18.68 1.08 4.61
CA ILE A 78 -18.03 0.69 3.37
C ILE A 78 -19.07 0.21 2.33
N PRO A 79 -18.97 0.64 1.07
CA PRO A 79 -19.84 0.15 0.01
C PRO A 79 -19.74 -1.37 -0.19
N ASP A 80 -20.87 -2.00 -0.46
CA ASP A 80 -21.03 -3.46 -0.66
C ASP A 80 -20.22 -4.02 -1.82
N TRP A 81 -19.97 -3.18 -2.82
CA TRP A 81 -19.23 -3.54 -4.03
C TRP A 81 -17.72 -3.59 -3.87
N ILE A 82 -17.17 -3.08 -2.76
CA ILE A 82 -15.74 -3.18 -2.49
C ILE A 82 -15.44 -4.60 -2.02
N GLU A 83 -14.57 -5.27 -2.76
CA GLU A 83 -14.10 -6.60 -2.40
C GLU A 83 -13.35 -6.57 -1.07
N ARG A 84 -13.55 -7.64 -0.28
CA ARG A 84 -13.07 -7.75 1.08
C ARG A 84 -12.68 -9.18 1.39
N VAL A 85 -11.69 -9.34 2.25
CA VAL A 85 -11.29 -10.64 2.77
C VAL A 85 -11.18 -10.59 4.28
N THR A 86 -11.69 -11.63 4.92
CA THR A 86 -11.64 -11.82 6.36
C THR A 86 -10.57 -12.85 6.68
N VAL A 87 -9.62 -12.49 7.54
CA VAL A 87 -8.54 -13.38 7.98
C VAL A 87 -8.54 -13.51 9.51
N PRO A 88 -8.13 -14.68 10.05
CA PRO A 88 -7.93 -14.85 11.49
C PRO A 88 -6.84 -13.90 12.01
N THR A 89 -7.01 -13.31 13.20
CA THR A 89 -5.92 -12.57 13.84
C THR A 89 -4.93 -13.50 14.53
N PRO A 90 -3.61 -13.26 14.45
CA PRO A 90 -2.59 -14.11 15.08
C PRO A 90 -2.65 -14.21 16.61
N SER A 91 -3.36 -13.30 17.31
CA SER A 91 -3.48 -13.35 18.77
C SER A 91 -4.77 -14.08 19.17
N GLY A 92 -4.65 -15.07 20.05
CA GLY A 92 -5.66 -16.06 20.48
C GLY A 92 -7.00 -15.54 21.05
N SER A 93 -7.38 -14.30 20.82
CA SER A 93 -8.79 -13.93 20.73
C SER A 93 -9.35 -14.46 19.41
N GLN A 94 -10.51 -15.11 19.41
CA GLN A 94 -11.25 -15.49 18.19
C GLN A 94 -11.75 -14.24 17.42
N ARG A 95 -10.82 -13.38 17.01
CA ARG A 95 -11.10 -12.15 16.29
C ARG A 95 -10.65 -12.38 14.87
N GLU A 96 -11.56 -12.18 13.96
CA GLU A 96 -11.25 -12.04 12.55
C GLU A 96 -11.05 -10.55 12.25
N THR A 97 -10.25 -10.25 11.23
CA THR A 97 -10.12 -8.90 10.68
C THR A 97 -10.46 -8.94 9.20
N THR A 98 -11.38 -8.08 8.80
CA THR A 98 -11.75 -7.91 7.40
C THR A 98 -11.01 -6.72 6.80
N PHE A 99 -10.29 -6.98 5.71
CA PHE A 99 -9.49 -6.03 4.95
C PHE A 99 -10.15 -5.67 3.63
N ILE A 100 -9.86 -4.47 3.12
CA ILE A 100 -10.23 -4.06 1.75
C ILE A 100 -9.27 -4.75 0.77
N VAL A 101 -9.79 -5.19 -0.37
CA VAL A 101 -9.00 -5.64 -1.53
C VAL A 101 -9.24 -4.65 -2.68
N CYS A 102 -8.18 -3.91 -3.07
CA CYS A 102 -8.29 -2.86 -4.08
C CYS A 102 -8.01 -3.41 -5.48
N ASN A 103 -9.08 -3.77 -6.20
CA ASN A 103 -8.99 -4.40 -7.52
C ASN A 103 -9.24 -3.46 -8.70
N ASP A 104 -9.83 -2.29 -8.44
CA ASP A 104 -10.28 -1.35 -9.46
C ASP A 104 -10.10 0.13 -9.06
N GLU A 105 -10.16 1.02 -10.05
CA GLU A 105 -10.04 2.47 -9.86
C GLU A 105 -11.10 3.05 -8.90
N PRO A 106 -12.39 2.64 -8.95
CA PRO A 106 -13.37 3.07 -7.96
C PRO A 106 -12.96 2.76 -6.51
N THR A 107 -12.42 1.57 -6.23
CA THR A 107 -11.94 1.21 -4.90
C THR A 107 -10.74 2.06 -4.49
N LEU A 108 -9.82 2.31 -5.43
CA LEU A 108 -8.65 3.16 -5.19
C LEU A 108 -9.05 4.60 -4.82
N VAL A 109 -9.98 5.19 -5.58
CA VAL A 109 -10.54 6.52 -5.29
C VAL A 109 -11.30 6.54 -3.98
N TYR A 110 -12.02 5.47 -3.65
CA TYR A 110 -12.67 5.36 -2.35
C TYR A 110 -11.65 5.41 -1.19
N CYS A 111 -10.55 4.65 -1.28
CA CYS A 111 -9.47 4.71 -0.29
C CYS A 111 -8.89 6.13 -0.18
N ALA A 112 -8.59 6.80 -1.29
CA ALA A 112 -8.11 8.19 -1.29
C ALA A 112 -9.12 9.16 -0.64
N ASN A 113 -10.42 8.99 -0.90
CA ASN A 113 -11.48 9.81 -0.31
C ASN A 113 -11.58 9.67 1.23
N LEU A 114 -11.14 8.53 1.79
CA LEU A 114 -10.99 8.32 3.23
C LEU A 114 -9.77 9.05 3.82
N ALA A 115 -9.04 9.82 3.01
CA ALA A 115 -7.74 10.41 3.31
C ALA A 115 -6.64 9.37 3.56
N SER A 116 -6.71 8.22 2.89
CA SER A 116 -5.62 7.24 2.89
C SER A 116 -4.51 7.69 1.95
N ILE A 117 -3.45 8.29 2.50
CA ILE A 117 -2.30 8.73 1.71
C ILE A 117 -1.42 7.51 1.36
N VAL A 118 -1.21 6.59 2.31
CA VAL A 118 -0.37 5.41 2.12
C VAL A 118 -1.22 4.14 2.15
N LEU A 119 -1.01 3.28 1.15
CA LEU A 119 -1.64 1.97 1.02
C LEU A 119 -0.59 0.89 1.29
N HIS A 120 -0.73 0.19 2.41
CA HIS A 120 0.17 -0.91 2.78
C HIS A 120 -0.38 -2.22 2.25
N ILE A 121 0.34 -2.85 1.31
CA ILE A 121 -0.04 -4.11 0.69
C ILE A 121 0.51 -5.30 1.47
N TRP A 122 -0.21 -6.42 1.44
CA TRP A 122 0.36 -7.71 1.79
C TRP A 122 1.30 -8.20 0.68
N THR A 123 2.30 -8.98 1.04
CA THR A 123 3.20 -9.62 0.05
C THR A 123 2.60 -10.88 -0.59
N SER A 124 1.44 -11.34 -0.11
CA SER A 124 0.62 -12.37 -0.75
C SER A 124 -0.63 -11.75 -1.38
N ARG A 125 -1.37 -12.55 -2.14
CA ARG A 125 -2.63 -12.14 -2.77
C ARG A 125 -3.63 -13.29 -2.76
N LEU A 126 -4.91 -12.96 -2.92
CA LEU A 126 -5.97 -13.95 -3.05
C LEU A 126 -5.77 -14.85 -4.28
N PRO A 127 -6.14 -16.14 -4.19
CA PRO A 127 -6.71 -16.83 -3.02
C PRO A 127 -5.66 -17.37 -2.02
N ALA A 128 -4.36 -17.30 -2.32
CA ALA A 128 -3.29 -17.92 -1.54
C ALA A 128 -2.62 -16.93 -0.59
N LEU A 129 -3.31 -16.55 0.50
CA LEU A 129 -2.79 -15.52 1.42
C LEU A 129 -1.61 -15.97 2.28
N GLU A 130 -1.37 -17.27 2.43
CA GLU A 130 -0.21 -17.81 3.17
C GLU A 130 1.04 -18.00 2.29
N GLU A 131 0.92 -17.69 0.99
CA GLU A 131 1.98 -17.84 0.00
C GLU A 131 2.38 -16.46 -0.56
N PRO A 132 3.41 -15.80 -0.02
CA PRO A 132 3.89 -14.54 -0.59
C PRO A 132 4.41 -14.73 -2.02
N ASP A 133 4.11 -13.78 -2.89
CA ASP A 133 4.58 -13.76 -4.29
C ASP A 133 5.75 -12.79 -4.49
N PHE A 134 6.26 -12.18 -3.42
CA PHE A 134 7.55 -11.51 -3.41
C PHE A 134 8.12 -11.39 -1.97
N VAL A 135 9.44 -11.22 -1.91
CA VAL A 135 10.21 -10.82 -0.71
C VAL A 135 10.62 -9.36 -0.85
N ILE A 136 10.65 -8.63 0.28
CA ILE A 136 11.24 -7.30 0.34
C ILE A 136 12.48 -7.36 1.23
N PHE A 137 13.60 -6.88 0.71
CA PHE A 137 14.73 -6.43 1.51
C PHE A 137 14.53 -4.94 1.77
N ASP A 138 14.23 -4.59 3.02
CA ASP A 138 14.00 -3.22 3.45
C ASP A 138 15.32 -2.61 3.92
N LEU A 139 15.84 -1.66 3.15
CA LEU A 139 17.16 -1.09 3.34
C LEU A 139 17.00 0.34 3.84
N ASP A 140 17.24 0.53 5.13
CA ASP A 140 17.22 1.82 5.79
C ASP A 140 18.63 2.36 6.01
N PRO A 141 18.87 3.67 5.79
CA PRO A 141 20.14 4.28 6.13
C PRO A 141 20.29 4.38 7.65
N GLY A 142 21.41 3.90 8.19
CA GLY A 142 21.85 4.29 9.54
C GLY A 142 22.23 5.77 9.59
N GLU A 143 22.46 6.31 10.80
CA GLU A 143 22.72 7.75 11.03
C GLU A 143 23.84 8.34 10.16
N GLU A 144 24.88 7.56 9.87
CA GLU A 144 26.03 7.98 9.07
C GLU A 144 25.94 7.56 7.59
N CYS A 145 24.86 6.90 7.18
CA CYS A 145 24.72 6.35 5.83
C CYS A 145 24.04 7.36 4.89
N SER A 146 24.79 7.83 3.89
CA SER A 146 24.19 8.65 2.83
C SER A 146 23.25 7.82 1.94
N LEU A 147 22.22 8.44 1.37
CA LEU A 147 21.36 7.79 0.37
C LEU A 147 22.17 7.25 -0.84
N ARG A 148 23.27 7.92 -1.21
CA ARG A 148 24.17 7.43 -2.25
C ARG A 148 24.83 6.11 -1.85
N THR A 149 25.31 6.02 -0.61
CA THR A 149 25.89 4.78 -0.07
C THR A 149 24.85 3.67 -0.05
N LEU A 150 23.64 3.97 0.46
CA LEU A 150 22.53 3.01 0.48
C LEU A 150 22.18 2.52 -0.93
N ALA A 151 22.13 3.41 -1.93
CA ALA A 151 21.90 3.04 -3.32
C ALA A 151 23.00 2.13 -3.88
N THR A 152 24.28 2.41 -3.59
CA THR A 152 25.40 1.54 -3.99
C THR A 152 25.25 0.14 -3.39
N VAL A 153 24.95 0.03 -2.09
CA VAL A 153 24.74 -1.25 -1.41
C VAL A 153 23.54 -1.99 -1.98
N THR A 154 22.44 -1.29 -2.24
CA THR A 154 21.22 -1.87 -2.83
C THR A 154 21.49 -2.45 -4.21
N LEU A 155 22.25 -1.74 -5.06
CA LEU A 155 22.61 -2.21 -6.40
C LEU A 155 23.61 -3.37 -6.36
N ALA A 156 24.51 -3.40 -5.38
CA ALA A 156 25.41 -4.53 -5.16
C ALA A 156 24.64 -5.79 -4.73
N LEU A 157 23.67 -5.66 -3.82
CA LEU A 157 22.78 -6.76 -3.43
C LEU A 157 21.96 -7.27 -4.63
N ARG A 158 21.44 -6.35 -5.45
CA ARG A 158 20.74 -6.71 -6.69
C ARG A 158 21.64 -7.52 -7.64
N ALA A 159 22.91 -7.15 -7.78
CA ALA A 159 23.86 -7.87 -8.62
C ALA A 159 24.16 -9.27 -8.07
N LEU A 160 24.40 -9.40 -6.77
CA LEU A 160 24.63 -10.70 -6.10
C LEU A 160 23.46 -11.66 -6.31
N LEU A 161 22.22 -11.18 -6.16
CA LEU A 161 21.03 -11.99 -6.41
C LEU A 161 20.91 -12.36 -7.90
N ALA A 162 21.29 -11.47 -8.81
CA ALA A 162 21.31 -11.77 -10.24
C ALA A 162 22.33 -12.85 -10.61
N ASP A 163 23.49 -12.91 -9.93
CA ASP A 163 24.52 -13.93 -10.15
C ASP A 163 24.04 -15.35 -9.83
N VAL A 164 23.06 -15.50 -8.94
CA VAL A 164 22.41 -16.78 -8.62
C VAL A 164 21.11 -17.01 -9.42
N GLY A 165 20.88 -16.22 -10.46
CA GLY A 165 19.76 -16.37 -11.39
C GLY A 165 18.43 -15.73 -10.95
N LEU A 166 18.45 -14.87 -9.94
CA LEU A 166 17.25 -14.17 -9.46
C LEU A 166 17.09 -12.80 -10.13
N ALA A 167 15.86 -12.27 -10.18
CA ALA A 167 15.56 -11.01 -10.87
C ALA A 167 14.92 -9.95 -9.95
N PRO A 168 15.67 -9.38 -8.99
CA PRO A 168 15.12 -8.37 -8.10
C PRO A 168 14.97 -6.98 -8.76
N LEU A 169 13.95 -6.26 -8.29
CA LEU A 169 13.58 -4.90 -8.67
C LEU A 169 13.86 -3.96 -7.51
N VAL A 170 14.15 -2.69 -7.79
CA VAL A 170 14.41 -1.68 -6.75
C VAL A 170 13.40 -0.55 -6.87
N LYS A 171 12.92 -0.06 -5.72
CA LYS A 171 12.10 1.14 -5.63
C LYS A 171 12.47 1.97 -4.40
N THR A 172 12.20 3.26 -4.45
CA THR A 172 12.24 4.12 -3.25
C THR A 172 11.11 3.77 -2.30
N THR A 173 11.28 4.06 -1.01
CA THR A 173 10.18 3.96 -0.02
C THR A 173 9.29 5.20 -0.03
N GLY A 174 9.81 6.33 -0.53
CA GLY A 174 9.20 7.65 -0.37
C GLY A 174 9.66 8.37 0.91
N GLY A 175 10.41 7.67 1.78
CA GLY A 175 11.21 8.26 2.86
C GLY A 175 12.70 8.26 2.49
N PHE A 176 13.54 7.83 3.42
CA PHE A 176 15.00 7.82 3.26
C PHE A 176 15.58 6.45 2.85
N GLY A 177 14.75 5.42 2.78
CA GLY A 177 15.14 4.04 2.47
C GLY A 177 14.92 3.59 1.02
N LEU A 178 15.35 2.36 0.72
CA LEU A 178 15.13 1.67 -0.54
C LEU A 178 14.54 0.28 -0.27
N HIS A 179 13.59 -0.15 -1.10
CA HIS A 179 13.16 -1.55 -1.13
C HIS A 179 13.80 -2.24 -2.33
N LEU A 180 14.41 -3.39 -2.08
CA LEU A 180 14.71 -4.37 -3.11
C LEU A 180 13.67 -5.49 -3.04
N VAL A 181 12.88 -5.62 -4.10
CA VAL A 181 11.75 -6.54 -4.22
C VAL A 181 12.15 -7.72 -5.08
N LEU A 182 12.14 -8.92 -4.51
CA LEU A 182 12.41 -10.16 -5.24
C LEU A 182 11.09 -10.90 -5.48
N PRO A 183 10.59 -11.00 -6.73
CA PRO A 183 9.43 -11.82 -7.04
C PRO A 183 9.67 -13.30 -6.70
N LEU A 184 8.64 -13.96 -6.17
CA LEU A 184 8.62 -15.39 -5.90
C LEU A 184 7.57 -16.07 -6.79
N HIS A 185 7.83 -17.34 -7.11
CA HIS A 185 6.76 -18.21 -7.59
C HIS A 185 5.80 -18.58 -6.45
N ALA A 186 4.56 -18.95 -6.78
CA ALA A 186 3.62 -19.47 -5.80
C ALA A 186 4.13 -20.78 -5.15
N GLY A 187 3.68 -21.08 -3.93
CA GLY A 187 4.01 -22.32 -3.21
C GLY A 187 5.04 -22.17 -2.08
N TYR A 188 5.66 -21.01 -1.88
CA TYR A 188 6.51 -20.77 -0.72
C TYR A 188 5.69 -20.21 0.45
N SER A 189 5.95 -20.68 1.67
CA SER A 189 5.36 -20.08 2.87
C SER A 189 6.10 -18.81 3.27
N TYR A 190 5.47 -17.99 4.13
CA TYR A 190 6.12 -16.86 4.78
C TYR A 190 7.41 -17.23 5.51
N ASP A 191 7.44 -18.37 6.21
CA ASP A 191 8.61 -18.82 6.95
C ASP A 191 9.78 -19.14 6.00
N THR A 192 9.51 -19.84 4.89
CA THR A 192 10.54 -20.14 3.88
C THR A 192 11.06 -18.87 3.23
N ALA A 193 10.17 -17.95 2.86
CA ALA A 193 10.54 -16.67 2.26
C ALA A 193 11.40 -15.83 3.21
N LYS A 194 11.09 -15.83 4.50
CA LYS A 194 11.87 -15.15 5.54
C LYS A 194 13.24 -15.78 5.72
N ILE A 195 13.33 -17.11 5.84
CA ILE A 195 14.62 -17.80 5.97
C ILE A 195 15.53 -17.47 4.80
N PHE A 196 15.00 -17.46 3.57
CA PHE A 196 15.78 -17.06 2.39
C PHE A 196 16.32 -15.63 2.51
N ALA A 197 15.52 -14.69 3.01
CA ALA A 197 15.91 -13.28 3.13
C ALA A 197 16.97 -13.03 4.23
N GLU A 198 17.13 -13.94 5.18
CA GLU A 198 18.07 -13.84 6.31
C GLU A 198 19.45 -14.46 6.00
N ILE A 199 19.59 -15.19 4.88
CA ILE A 199 20.85 -15.81 4.41
C ILE A 199 21.71 -14.77 3.69
#